data_AF-A0A7K2MMN4-F1
#
_entry.id   AF-A0A7K2MMN4-F1
#
_cell.length_a   1.000
_cell.length_b   1.000
_cell.length_c   1.000
_cell.angle_alpha   90.00
_cell.angle_beta   90.00
_cell.angle_gamma   90.00
#
_symmetry.space_group_name_H-M   'P 1'
#
loop_
_entity.id
_entity.type
_entity.pdbx_description
1 polymer ?
#
loop_
_entity_poly.entity_id
_entity_poly.type
_entity_poly.pdbx_seq_one_letter_code
_entity_poly.pdbx_strand_id
1 'polypeptide(L)' 'MTGSRPAVPFTADDYRARMERAARAAADAGLAGLLVAPGPDLVWLTGYAPTADTERLTLLVLTPGRDPVLVVPT' A
#
# COMPACT_ATOMS: atom_id res chain seq x y z
N MET A 1 31.93 10.98 -15.87
CA MET A 1 30.48 10.83 -16.09
C MET A 1 30.10 9.41 -15.68
N THR A 2 29.92 9.18 -14.38
CA THR A 2 29.57 7.86 -13.84
C THR A 2 28.10 7.58 -14.17
N GLY A 3 27.84 6.64 -15.07
CA GLY A 3 26.48 6.19 -15.36
C GLY A 3 25.86 5.56 -14.11
N SER A 4 24.74 6.10 -13.64
CA SER A 4 23.98 5.50 -12.55
C SER A 4 23.40 4.16 -13.02
N ARG A 5 23.69 3.08 -12.30
CA ARG A 5 23.07 1.78 -12.57
C ARG A 5 21.58 1.89 -12.25
N PRO A 6 20.66 1.42 -13.11
CA PRO A 6 19.24 1.47 -12.81
C PRO A 6 18.95 0.76 -11.48
N ALA A 7 18.10 1.38 -10.66
CA ALA A 7 17.68 0.79 -9.40
C ALA A 7 16.95 -0.53 -9.64
N VAL A 8 17.16 -1.50 -8.76
CA VAL A 8 16.42 -2.77 -8.80
C VAL A 8 14.96 -2.50 -8.42
N PRO A 9 13.97 -2.94 -9.22
CA PRO A 9 12.56 -2.78 -8.87
C PRO A 9 12.19 -3.53 -7.58
N PHE A 10 11.19 -3.01 -6.86
CA PHE A 10 10.60 -3.74 -5.74
C PHE A 10 9.80 -4.95 -6.21
N THR A 11 9.81 -6.00 -5.41
CA THR A 11 9.09 -7.25 -5.62
C THR A 11 7.74 -7.24 -4.92
N ALA A 12 6.88 -8.21 -5.27
CA ALA A 12 5.63 -8.42 -4.54
C ALA A 12 5.86 -8.71 -3.04
N ASP A 13 6.96 -9.39 -2.70
CA ASP A 13 7.32 -9.71 -1.32
C ASP A 13 7.73 -8.45 -0.53
N ASP A 14 8.38 -7.48 -1.18
CA ASP A 14 8.68 -6.19 -0.57
C ASP A 14 7.40 -5.45 -0.17
N TYR A 15 6.41 -5.41 -1.07
CA TYR A 15 5.11 -4.79 -0.81
C TYR A 15 4.32 -5.56 0.26
N ARG A 16 4.36 -6.89 0.26
CA ARG A 16 3.73 -7.71 1.31
C ARG A 16 4.33 -7.39 2.68
N ALA A 17 5.66 -7.39 2.80
CA ALA A 17 6.34 -7.07 4.05
C ALA A 17 6.01 -5.65 4.56
N ARG A 18 5.85 -4.69 3.65
CA ARG A 18 5.42 -3.32 3.96
C ARG A 18 4.01 -3.27 4.54
N MET A 19 3.04 -3.90 3.87
CA MET A 19 1.65 -3.95 4.33
C MET A 19 1.52 -4.64 5.68
N GLU A 20 2.22 -5.77 5.87
CA GLU A 20 2.23 -6.46 7.16
C GLU A 20 2.80 -5.58 8.30
N ARG A 21 3.89 -4.84 8.04
CA ARG A 21 4.44 -3.91 9.04
C ARG A 21 3.46 -2.80 9.37
N ALA A 22 2.77 -2.24 8.38
CA ALA A 22 1.76 -1.21 8.61
C ALA A 22 0.56 -1.73 9.42
N ALA A 23 0.07 -2.93 9.11
CA ALA A 23 -1.00 -3.58 9.88
C ALA A 23 -0.57 -3.86 11.33
N ARG A 24 0.65 -4.37 11.55
CA ARG A 24 1.21 -4.59 12.90
C ARG A 24 1.30 -3.28 13.68
N ALA A 25 1.82 -2.22 13.07
CA ALA A 25 1.91 -0.91 13.71
C ALA A 25 0.52 -0.35 14.12
N ALA A 26 -0.51 -0.58 13.30
CA ALA A 26 -1.88 -0.23 13.66
C ALA A 26 -2.38 -1.02 14.89
N ALA A 27 -2.11 -2.33 14.95
CA ALA A 27 -2.44 -3.16 16.09
C ALA A 27 -1.71 -2.73 17.37
N ASP A 28 -0.41 -2.43 17.28
CA ASP A 28 0.42 -1.97 18.39
C ASP A 28 -0.09 -0.62 18.94
N ALA A 29 -0.71 0.20 18.08
CA ALA A 29 -1.37 1.46 18.45
C ALA A 29 -2.81 1.27 18.99
N GLY A 30 -3.31 0.04 19.08
CA GLY A 30 -4.68 -0.26 19.52
C GLY A 30 -5.76 0.01 18.47
N LEU A 31 -5.40 0.14 17.20
CA LEU A 31 -6.33 0.35 16.09
C LEU A 31 -6.76 -0.99 15.48
N ALA A 32 -7.98 -1.02 14.92
CA ALA A 32 -8.51 -2.20 14.24
C ALA A 32 -7.88 -2.44 12.85
N GLY A 33 -7.25 -1.43 12.25
CA GLY A 33 -6.66 -1.49 10.92
C GLY A 33 -6.42 -0.11 10.31
N LEU A 34 -6.07 -0.09 9.02
CA LEU A 34 -5.81 1.12 8.24
C LEU A 34 -6.72 1.17 7.02
N LEU A 35 -7.17 2.39 6.71
CA LEU A 35 -7.85 2.73 5.45
C LEU A 35 -6.94 3.71 4.69
N VAL A 36 -6.42 3.29 3.55
CA VAL A 36 -5.43 4.05 2.78
C VAL A 36 -6.04 4.50 1.46
N ALA A 37 -6.23 5.81 1.33
CA ALA A 37 -6.74 6.46 0.13
C ALA A 37 -5.65 6.55 -0.97
N PRO A 38 -6.01 6.89 -2.21
CA PRO A 38 -5.05 7.16 -3.27
C PRO A 38 -4.05 8.22 -2.85
N GLY A 39 -2.76 7.94 -3.08
CA GLY A 39 -1.68 8.84 -2.69
C GLY A 39 -0.35 8.10 -2.50
N PRO A 40 0.68 8.81 -2.02
CA PRO A 40 2.02 8.24 -1.83
C PRO A 40 2.05 6.99 -0.94
N ASP A 41 1.20 6.92 0.08
CA ASP A 41 1.12 5.75 0.96
C ASP A 41 0.61 4.51 0.23
N LEU A 42 -0.41 4.65 -0.64
CA LEU A 42 -0.90 3.54 -1.46
C LEU A 42 0.19 3.05 -2.42
N VAL A 43 0.91 3.97 -3.06
CA VAL A 43 2.04 3.64 -3.96
C VAL A 43 3.16 2.95 -3.20
N TRP A 44 3.49 3.42 -2.00
CA TRP A 44 4.53 2.79 -1.18
C TRP A 44 4.13 1.38 -0.73
N LEU A 45 2.87 1.19 -0.34
CA LEU A 45 2.34 -0.08 0.16
C LEU A 45 2.13 -1.12 -0.93
N THR A 46 1.79 -0.70 -2.15
CA THR A 46 1.29 -1.63 -3.20
C THR A 46 1.97 -1.46 -4.56
N GLY A 47 2.67 -0.36 -4.79
CA GLY A 47 3.15 0.04 -6.12
C GLY A 47 2.05 0.56 -7.05
N TYR A 48 0.78 0.49 -6.63
CA TYR A 48 -0.35 0.95 -7.43
C TYR A 48 -0.51 2.46 -7.31
N ALA A 49 -0.44 3.14 -8.45
CA ALA A 49 -0.77 4.55 -8.61
C ALA A 49 -2.03 4.66 -9.48
N PRO A 50 -3.21 4.96 -8.89
CA PRO A 50 -4.40 5.28 -9.67
C PRO A 50 -4.07 6.40 -10.67
N THR A 51 -4.52 6.23 -11.92
CA THR A 51 -4.21 7.16 -13.01
C THR A 51 -5.17 8.34 -13.09
N ALA A 52 -6.27 8.28 -12.33
CA ALA A 52 -7.30 9.31 -12.28
C ALA A 52 -7.73 9.54 -10.84
N ASP A 53 -7.66 10.80 -10.42
CA ASP A 53 -8.33 11.25 -9.20
C ASP A 53 -9.79 11.53 -9.55
N THR A 54 -10.68 10.69 -9.05
CA THR A 54 -12.13 10.79 -9.27
C THR A 54 -12.86 10.80 -7.93
N GLU A 55 -14.15 11.07 -7.94
CA GLU A 55 -15.03 10.92 -6.78
C GLU A 55 -15.22 9.45 -6.36
N ARG A 56 -14.84 8.50 -7.21
CA ARG A 56 -15.06 7.08 -7.00
C ARG A 56 -14.03 6.52 -6.01
N LEU A 57 -14.53 5.85 -4.99
CA LEU A 57 -13.71 5.32 -3.91
C LEU A 57 -12.76 4.23 -4.42
N THR A 58 -11.46 4.48 -4.25
CA THR A 58 -10.41 3.47 -4.26
C THR A 58 -9.78 3.45 -2.87
N LEU A 59 -9.72 2.32 -2.20
CA LEU A 59 -9.27 2.26 -0.81
C LEU A 59 -8.60 0.92 -0.51
N LEU A 60 -7.37 0.96 0.00
CA LEU A 60 -6.72 -0.22 0.56
C LEU A 60 -7.12 -0.36 2.03
N VAL A 61 -7.59 -1.54 2.40
CA VAL A 61 -7.94 -1.92 3.77
C VAL A 61 -6.89 -2.91 4.28
N LEU A 62 -6.21 -2.55 5.37
CA LEU A 62 -5.26 -3.41 6.06
C LEU A 62 -5.79 -3.76 7.45
N THR A 63 -5.96 -5.05 7.71
CA THR A 63 -6.39 -5.56 9.01
C THR A 63 -5.35 -6.56 9.52
N PRO A 64 -4.90 -6.46 10.79
CA PRO A 64 -3.95 -7.41 11.36
C PRO A 64 -4.43 -8.86 11.21
N GLY A 65 -3.57 -9.73 10.70
CA GLY A 65 -3.87 -11.17 10.54
C GLY A 65 -4.88 -11.51 9.43
N ARG A 66 -5.19 -10.58 8.52
CA ARG A 66 -6.04 -10.83 7.34
C ARG A 66 -5.33 -10.40 6.06
N ASP A 67 -5.76 -10.97 4.95
CA ASP A 67 -5.29 -10.56 3.63
C ASP A 67 -5.70 -9.10 3.32
N PRO A 68 -4.83 -8.30 2.70
CA PRO A 68 -5.17 -6.95 2.24
C PRO A 68 -6.34 -6.96 1.26
N VAL A 69 -7.24 -5.97 1.38
CA VAL A 69 -8.38 -5.81 0.46
C VAL A 69 -8.27 -4.46 -0.24
N LEU A 70 -8.35 -4.44 -1.57
CA LEU A 70 -8.47 -3.22 -2.35
C LEU A 70 -9.93 -3.05 -2.77
N VAL A 71 -10.60 -2.05 -2.21
CA VAL A 71 -11.93 -1.61 -2.65
C VAL A 71 -11.75 -0.73 -3.87
N VAL A 72 -12.43 -1.06 -4.96
CA VAL A 72 -12.38 -0.33 -6.24
C VAL A 72 -13.78 -0.12 -6.80
N PRO A 73 -13.97 0.85 -7.71
CA PRO A 73 -15.22 1.00 -8.43
C PRO A 73 -15.47 -0.22 -9.35
N THR A 74 -16.74 -0.61 -9.50
CA THR A 74 -17.20 -1.60 -10.51
C THR A 74 -17.40 -0.98 -11.87
#